data_AF-W4S9S0-F1
#
_entry.id   AF-W4S9S0-F1
#
_cell.length_a   1.000
_cell.length_b   1.000
_cell.length_c   1.000
_cell.angle_alpha   90.00
_cell.angle_beta   90.00
_cell.angle_gamma   90.00
#
_symmetry.space_group_name_H-M   'P 1'
#
loop_
_entity.id
_entity.type
_entity.pdbx_description
1 polymer ?
#
loop_
_entity_poly.entity_id
_entity_poly.type
_entity_poly.pdbx_seq_one_letter_code
_entity_poly.pdbx_strand_id
1 'polypeptide(L)'
;MSATNRDDYLTQAPGAETGFNVDGVHGMTGTTILDASLRYKISKQLELSLEGINLTNEASDEWVSSPRTGQLPLQYAETGRQYLLGLRYKF
;
A
#
# COMPACT_ATOMS: atom_id res chain seq x y z
N MET A 1 -7.02 3.90 -14.96
CA MET A 1 -6.89 4.21 -13.54
C MET A 1 -7.38 3.00 -12.77
N SER A 2 -6.58 2.50 -11.84
CA SER A 2 -6.94 1.40 -10.96
C SER A 2 -6.93 1.92 -9.54
N ALA A 3 -7.95 1.60 -8.77
CA ALA A 3 -8.02 1.92 -7.35
C ALA A 3 -8.11 0.61 -6.59
N THR A 4 -7.09 0.32 -5.79
CA THR A 4 -7.06 -0.85 -4.92
C THR A 4 -7.42 -0.35 -3.53
N ASN A 5 -8.63 -0.70 -3.08
CA ASN A 5 -9.07 -0.41 -1.72
C ASN A 5 -8.91 -1.69 -0.91
N ARG A 6 -8.24 -1.60 0.24
CA ARG A 6 -8.11 -2.70 1.19
C ARG A 6 -8.71 -2.22 2.50
N ASP A 7 -9.69 -2.95 3.00
CA ASP A 7 -10.28 -2.69 4.32
C ASP A 7 -9.37 -3.23 5.43
N ASP A 8 -9.54 -2.74 6.65
CA ASP A 8 -8.87 -3.27 7.84
C ASP A 8 -9.08 -4.78 7.94
N TYR A 9 -8.00 -5.54 8.10
CA TYR A 9 -8.10 -6.98 8.22
C TYR A 9 -7.20 -7.51 9.32
N LEU A 10 -7.73 -8.51 10.04
CA LEU A 10 -6.97 -9.27 11.03
C LEU A 10 -6.05 -10.25 10.30
N THR A 11 -4.75 -10.12 10.52
CA THR A 11 -3.73 -11.00 9.93
C THR A 11 -3.56 -12.26 10.77
N GLN A 12 -3.69 -12.17 12.10
CA GLN A 12 -3.43 -13.29 13.00
C GLN A 12 -4.11 -13.17 14.36
N ALA A 13 -4.62 -14.30 14.87
CA ALA A 13 -5.06 -14.47 16.26
C ALA A 13 -4.78 -15.92 16.73
N PRO A 14 -4.11 -16.14 17.88
CA PRO A 14 -3.52 -15.15 18.77
C PRO A 14 -2.25 -14.52 18.18
N GLY A 15 -1.95 -13.28 18.56
CA GLY A 15 -0.76 -12.53 18.14
C GLY A 15 0.53 -13.29 18.46
N ALA A 16 1.52 -13.20 17.57
CA ALA A 16 2.75 -13.99 17.69
C ALA A 16 3.78 -13.39 18.66
N GLU A 17 3.57 -12.16 19.13
CA GLU A 17 4.54 -11.45 19.98
C GLU A 17 4.47 -11.84 21.46
N THR A 18 5.65 -11.95 22.09
CA THR A 18 5.80 -12.23 23.52
C THR A 18 5.19 -11.10 24.35
N GLY A 19 4.08 -11.37 25.04
CA GLY A 19 3.29 -10.37 25.76
C GLY A 19 1.92 -10.06 25.13
N PHE A 20 1.72 -10.49 23.87
CA PHE A 20 0.45 -10.41 23.13
C PHE A 20 -0.07 -11.80 22.70
N ASN A 21 0.64 -12.89 23.03
CA ASN A 21 0.29 -14.26 22.67
C ASN A 21 -0.92 -14.86 23.43
N VAL A 22 -1.46 -14.14 24.42
CA VAL A 22 -2.72 -14.46 25.10
C VAL A 22 -3.74 -13.39 24.74
N ASP A 23 -4.75 -13.77 23.95
CA ASP A 23 -5.84 -12.90 23.46
C ASP A 23 -5.41 -11.68 22.63
N GLY A 24 -4.15 -11.59 22.18
CA GLY A 24 -3.74 -10.55 21.25
C GLY A 24 -4.19 -10.85 19.82
N VAL A 25 -4.44 -9.80 19.07
CA VAL A 25 -4.81 -9.84 17.65
C VAL A 25 -3.86 -8.95 16.86
N HIS A 26 -3.40 -9.45 15.70
CA HIS A 26 -2.69 -8.65 14.72
C HIS A 26 -3.69 -8.14 13.70
N GLY A 27 -3.68 -6.82 13.48
CA GLY A 27 -4.47 -6.15 12.48
C GLY A 27 -3.57 -5.29 11.60
N MET A 28 -3.95 -5.16 10.33
CA MET A 28 -3.32 -4.21 9.44
C MET A 28 -4.37 -3.18 9.05
N THR A 29 -3.98 -1.91 9.12
CA THR A 29 -4.83 -0.80 8.68
C THR A 29 -5.02 -0.92 7.17
N GLY A 30 -6.28 -0.87 6.76
CA GLY A 30 -6.73 -0.86 5.40
C GLY A 30 -6.27 0.42 4.72
N THR A 31 -5.56 0.24 3.62
CA THR A 31 -4.95 1.32 2.86
C THR A 31 -5.54 1.37 1.45
N THR A 32 -5.85 2.57 0.98
CA THR A 32 -6.37 2.81 -0.37
C THR A 32 -5.25 3.26 -1.28
N ILE A 33 -4.76 2.36 -2.13
CA ILE A 33 -3.69 2.66 -3.08
C ILE A 33 -4.31 3.01 -4.42
N LEU A 34 -4.07 4.23 -4.89
CA LEU A 34 -4.49 4.71 -6.19
C LEU A 34 -3.32 4.71 -7.17
N ASP A 35 -3.47 3.94 -8.25
CA ASP A 35 -2.50 3.84 -9.33
C ASP A 35 -3.12 4.38 -10.64
N ALA A 36 -2.45 5.34 -11.25
CA ALA A 36 -2.85 5.90 -12.52
C ALA A 36 -1.80 5.62 -13.58
N SER A 37 -2.20 5.02 -14.69
CA SER A 37 -1.37 4.95 -15.89
C SER A 37 -2.06 5.69 -17.04
N LEU A 38 -1.30 6.56 -17.68
CA LEU A 38 -1.69 7.33 -18.84
C LEU A 38 -0.71 6.99 -19.97
N ARG A 39 -1.22 6.57 -21.12
CA ARG A 39 -0.41 6.36 -22.32
C ARG A 39 -0.96 7.22 -23.44
N TYR A 40 -0.09 8.01 -24.05
CA TYR A 40 -0.44 8.91 -25.13
C TYR A 40 0.45 8.66 -26.34
N LYS A 41 -0.17 8.26 -27.44
CA LYS A 41 0.51 8.07 -28.73
C LYS A 41 0.49 9.37 -29.50
N ILE A 42 1.63 10.04 -29.56
CA ILE A 42 1.78 11.29 -30.32
C ILE A 42 1.79 10.97 -31.82
N SER A 43 2.53 9.92 -32.21
CA SER A 43 2.67 9.48 -33.60
C SER A 43 2.79 7.95 -33.65
N LYS A 44 2.75 7.35 -34.84
CA LYS A 44 3.02 5.90 -35.00
C LYS A 44 4.41 5.50 -34.49
N GLN A 45 5.35 6.44 -34.48
CA GLN A 45 6.70 6.26 -33.98
C GLN A 45 6.90 6.69 -32.52
N LEU A 46 6.03 7.50 -31.92
CA LEU A 46 6.30 8.12 -30.62
C LEU A 46 5.14 7.89 -29.64
N GLU A 47 5.45 7.23 -28.52
CA GLU A 47 4.53 6.94 -27.43
C GLU A 47 5.11 7.48 -26.12
N LEU A 48 4.29 8.23 -25.39
CA LEU A 48 4.57 8.65 -24.02
C LEU A 48 3.75 7.80 -23.06
N SER A 49 4.37 7.40 -21.96
CA SER A 49 3.70 6.78 -20.82
C SER A 49 3.99 7.59 -19.57
N LEU A 50 2.96 7.82 -18.76
CA LEU A 50 3.05 8.40 -17.44
C LEU A 50 2.38 7.44 -16.48
N GLU A 51 3.09 7.01 -15.46
CA GLU A 51 2.60 6.10 -14.43
C GLU A 51 2.78 6.79 -13.07
N GLY A 52 1.67 7.00 -12.38
CA GLY A 52 1.64 7.40 -10.98
C GLY A 52 1.28 6.19 -10.14
N ILE A 53 2.17 5.81 -9.22
CA ILE A 53 1.99 4.69 -8.30
C ILE A 53 1.81 5.28 -6.91
N ASN A 54 0.85 4.76 -6.16
CA ASN A 54 0.56 5.18 -4.79
C ASN A 54 0.30 6.70 -4.64
N LEU A 55 -0.62 7.23 -5.46
CA LEU A 55 -0.97 8.66 -5.49
C LEU A 55 -1.53 9.18 -4.16
N THR A 56 -2.15 8.31 -3.37
CA THR A 56 -2.78 8.62 -2.08
C THR A 56 -1.80 8.73 -0.92
N ASN A 57 -0.53 8.35 -1.12
CA ASN A 57 0.50 8.36 -0.07
C ASN A 57 0.07 7.61 1.20
N GLU A 58 -0.61 6.48 1.03
CA GLU A 58 -1.07 5.73 2.18
C GLU A 58 0.07 4.87 2.73
N ALA A 59 0.29 5.00 4.03
CA ALA A 59 1.24 4.18 4.76
C ALA A 59 0.55 2.87 5.16
N SER A 60 1.29 1.77 5.10
CA SER A 60 0.84 0.51 5.67
C SER A 60 1.23 0.49 7.14
N ASP A 61 0.23 0.51 8.01
CA ASP A 61 0.38 0.45 9.47
C ASP A 61 -0.12 -0.93 9.96
N GLU A 62 0.81 -1.70 10.53
CA GLU A 62 0.51 -2.97 11.18
C GLU A 62 0.53 -2.77 12.70
N TRP A 63 -0.53 -3.21 13.36
CA TRP A 63 -0.73 -3.05 14.80
C TRP A 63 -1.06 -4.38 15.47
N VAL A 64 -0.62 -4.53 16.71
CA VAL A 64 -1.07 -5.59 17.62
C VAL A 64 -1.87 -4.97 18.74
N SER A 65 -2.99 -5.58 19.07
CA SER A 65 -3.81 -5.20 20.22
C SER A 65 -4.01 -6.41 21.11
N SER A 66 -3.77 -6.28 22.41
CA SER A 66 -4.15 -7.28 23.42
C SER A 66 -4.91 -6.62 24.57
N PRO A 67 -5.98 -7.28 25.09
CA PRO A 67 -6.72 -6.80 26.26
C PRO A 67 -5.87 -6.59 27.51
N ARG A 68 -4.67 -7.19 27.57
CA ARG A 68 -3.82 -7.23 28.77
C ARG A 68 -2.69 -6.19 28.75
N THR A 69 -2.25 -5.77 27.57
CA THR A 69 -1.05 -4.93 27.36
C THR A 69 -1.34 -3.65 26.56
N GLY A 70 -2.51 -3.54 25.91
CA GLY A 70 -2.90 -2.38 25.10
C GLY A 70 -2.64 -2.60 23.59
N GLN A 71 -2.57 -1.52 22.83
CA GLN A 71 -2.28 -1.54 21.39
C GLN A 71 -0.87 -1.01 21.14
N LEU A 72 -0.07 -1.75 20.37
CA LEU A 72 1.25 -1.33 19.90
C LEU A 72 1.32 -1.34 18.37
N PRO A 73 1.84 -0.27 17.74
CA PRO A 73 2.17 -0.29 16.32
C PRO A 73 3.48 -1.08 16.11
N LEU A 74 3.45 -2.12 15.27
CA LEU A 74 4.63 -2.95 14.95
C LEU A 74 5.41 -2.39 13.77
N GLN A 75 4.71 -1.99 12.71
CA GLN A 75 5.34 -1.67 11.44
C GLN A 75 4.63 -0.50 10.78
N TYR A 76 5.41 0.51 10.45
CA TYR A 76 4.98 1.65 9.67
C TYR A 76 5.83 1.68 8.40
N ALA A 77 5.22 1.32 7.27
CA ALA A 77 5.87 1.31 5.97
C ALA A 77 5.21 2.33 5.05
N GLU A 78 5.93 3.41 4.77
CA GLU A 78 5.51 4.45 3.83
C GLU A 78 6.38 4.35 2.58
N THR A 79 5.83 3.77 1.50
CA THR A 79 6.55 3.65 0.21
C THR A 79 6.64 5.00 -0.52
N GLY A 80 5.82 5.97 -0.12
CA GLY A 80 5.68 7.26 -0.77
C GLY A 80 4.97 7.18 -2.13
N ARG A 81 4.65 8.34 -2.70
CA ARG A 81 4.15 8.47 -4.08
C ARG A 81 5.31 8.39 -5.08
N GLN A 82 5.12 7.63 -6.15
CA GLN A 82 6.12 7.51 -7.22
C GLN A 82 5.52 7.91 -8.57
N TYR A 83 6.32 8.59 -9.38
CA TYR A 83 5.94 8.98 -10.74
C TYR A 83 7.00 8.48 -11.71
N LEU A 84 6.60 7.67 -12.68
CA LEU A 84 7.43 7.19 -13.76
C LEU A 84 6.97 7.82 -15.07
N LEU A 85 7.91 8.37 -15.83
CA LEU A 85 7.67 8.94 -17.15
C LEU A 85 8.49 8.15 -18.16
N GLY A 86 7.80 7.48 -19.08
CA GLY A 86 8.38 6.71 -20.16
C GLY A 86 8.19 7.39 -21.50
N LEU A 87 9.24 7.38 -22.32
CA LEU A 87 9.18 7.79 -23.72
C LEU A 87 9.66 6.61 -24.56
N ARG A 88 8.84 6.21 -25.52
CA ARG A 88 9.12 5.11 -26.42
C ARG A 88 9.09 5.60 -27.85
N TYR A 89 10.20 5.42 -28.54
CA TYR A 89 10.31 5.67 -29.98
C TYR A 89 10.42 4.33 -30.74
N LYS A 90 9.67 4.17 -31.83
CA LYS A 90 9.73 3.03 -32.75
C LYS A 90 10.20 3.52 -34.11
N PHE A 91 11.30 2.93 -34.61
CA PHE A 91 11.87 3.16 -35.94
C PHE A 91 11.17 2.29 -36.98
#